data_AF-A0A315XT30-F1
#
_entry.id   AF-A0A315XT30-F1
#
_cell.length_a   1.000
_cell.length_b   1.000
_cell.length_c   1.000
_cell.angle_alpha   90.00
_cell.angle_beta   90.00
_cell.angle_gamma   90.00
#
_symmetry.space_group_name_H-M   'P 1'
#
loop_
_entity.id
_entity.type
_entity.pdbx_description
1 polymer ?
#
loop_
_entity_poly.entity_id
_entity_poly.type
_entity_poly.pdbx_seq_one_letter_code
_entity_poly.pdbx_strand_id
1 'polypeptide(L)'
;MKGLIYKYSRETAKYENELREYQESKKENIKCKEAIEEAIRTHFDGMHLDTSCVGDIFDEFGYDRTMWVLAATVKNKSFDGRFSNINKGWARTIIPSHLDKYEFDEYAVQSHPAVLNGFIDSVRAEYEALGLLSSEECLKDSYKEDYANKLLILRPEILNDQSRKPAFQYFYAENGFGCDPNSIGRKVFGTFIADGEKSHFSRGDFIGIADKEKLPEWASKRLEAISAPKIKVRIYQINSEKDMKDLEFRDYDFAMSKGGVDPGIYQQVYGGIAYAHDLGELYMQCNIGNSPLGFYGHTMSVSDVIEICEGKDSGFYFVDSFGFKRLDDFDVSQTDHEDLMKVVILENDREPYQAEIRKDIHAMQSIVGGLIEPVYFEENGDALCFCNEEFLLNDSAPNRVIGNTLIHGTCFICGDGYNDEGERDSCTLTDEQVDKYIQMFPQSVIEISPEEDIGMTMICF
;
A
#
# COMPACT_ATOMS: atom_id res chain seq x y z
N MET A 1 6.03 26.83 -0.47
CA MET A 1 6.45 26.76 -1.89
C MET A 1 7.97 26.57 -2.01
N LYS A 2 8.58 25.58 -1.34
CA LYS A 2 10.05 25.35 -1.48
C LYS A 2 10.42 24.57 -2.76
N GLY A 3 9.50 23.79 -3.34
CA GLY A 3 9.81 22.89 -4.47
C GLY A 3 9.37 23.29 -5.88
N LEU A 4 8.52 24.31 -6.09
CA LEU A 4 7.98 24.57 -7.42
C LEU A 4 8.99 25.28 -8.33
N ILE A 5 9.31 24.65 -9.46
CA ILE A 5 10.18 25.21 -10.52
C ILE A 5 9.28 25.81 -11.59
N TYR A 6 9.46 27.09 -11.89
CA TYR A 6 8.75 27.74 -12.98
C TYR A 6 9.45 27.39 -14.31
N LYS A 7 8.77 26.60 -15.17
CA LYS A 7 9.36 25.98 -16.35
C LYS A 7 9.20 26.78 -17.66
N TYR A 8 8.58 27.97 -17.61
CA TYR A 8 8.34 28.82 -18.79
C TYR A 8 9.22 30.09 -18.79
N SER A 9 9.30 30.76 -19.93
CA SER A 9 10.10 31.97 -20.08
C SER A 9 9.52 33.13 -19.27
N ARG A 10 10.35 34.14 -18.98
CA ARG A 10 9.89 35.38 -18.36
C ARG A 10 8.79 36.07 -19.17
N GLU A 11 8.87 36.01 -20.50
CA GLU A 11 7.88 36.59 -21.40
C GLU A 11 6.53 35.89 -21.24
N THR A 12 6.51 34.55 -21.20
CA THR A 12 5.31 33.76 -20.93
C THR A 12 4.74 34.08 -19.56
N ALA A 13 5.57 34.14 -18.51
CA ALA A 13 5.12 34.51 -17.17
C ALA A 13 4.45 35.90 -17.12
N LYS A 14 4.97 36.85 -17.90
CA LYS A 14 4.36 38.18 -18.02
C LYS A 14 3.01 38.13 -18.75
N TYR A 15 2.92 37.33 -19.81
CA TYR A 15 1.70 37.18 -20.60
C TYR A 15 0.58 36.49 -19.81
N GLU A 16 0.90 35.43 -19.06
CA GLU A 16 -0.05 34.66 -18.24
C GLU A 16 -0.31 35.29 -16.86
N ASN A 17 0.31 36.45 -16.56
CA ASN A 17 0.22 37.15 -15.27
C ASN A 17 0.74 36.32 -14.07
N GLU A 18 1.77 35.51 -14.29
CA GLU A 18 2.46 34.63 -13.32
C GLU A 18 3.87 35.14 -12.99
N LEU A 19 4.12 36.45 -13.14
CA LEU A 19 5.46 37.02 -12.98
C LEU A 19 5.98 36.86 -11.54
N ARG A 20 5.09 36.81 -10.56
CA ARG A 20 5.44 36.64 -9.16
C ARG A 20 6.01 35.23 -8.91
N GLU A 21 5.33 34.22 -9.42
CA GLU A 21 5.70 32.81 -9.34
C GLU A 21 7.06 32.57 -10.02
N TYR A 22 7.27 33.18 -11.20
CA TYR A 22 8.55 33.19 -11.88
C TYR A 22 9.66 33.80 -10.99
N GLN A 23 9.42 34.96 -10.38
CA GLN A 23 10.41 35.64 -9.53
C GLN A 23 10.71 34.86 -8.25
N GLU A 24 9.70 34.30 -7.59
CA GLU A 24 9.87 33.46 -6.41
C GLU A 24 10.68 32.20 -6.75
N SER A 25 10.34 31.51 -7.83
CA SER A 25 11.08 30.33 -8.29
C SER A 25 12.53 30.67 -8.66
N LYS A 26 12.76 31.79 -9.36
CA LYS A 26 14.09 32.27 -9.71
C LYS A 26 14.94 32.60 -8.49
N LYS A 27 14.35 33.21 -7.46
CA LYS A 27 15.04 33.50 -6.20
C LYS A 27 15.55 32.22 -5.53
N GLU A 28 14.73 31.16 -5.50
CA GLU A 28 15.16 29.87 -4.96
C GLU A 28 16.22 29.19 -5.87
N ASN A 29 16.16 29.37 -7.19
CA ASN A 29 17.23 28.91 -8.09
C ASN A 29 18.57 29.60 -7.82
N ILE A 30 18.55 30.91 -7.51
CA ILE A 30 19.76 31.67 -7.15
C ILE A 30 20.36 31.13 -5.85
N LYS A 31 19.53 30.87 -4.83
CA LYS A 31 20.01 30.26 -3.58
C LYS A 31 20.63 28.88 -3.80
N CYS A 32 19.97 28.03 -4.59
CA CYS A 32 20.48 26.71 -4.93
C CYS A 32 21.83 26.81 -5.66
N LYS A 33 21.96 27.73 -6.62
CA LYS A 33 23.24 28.05 -7.25
C LYS A 33 24.29 28.45 -6.21
N GLU A 34 23.99 29.40 -5.33
CA GLU A 34 24.94 29.92 -4.34
C GLU A 34 25.40 28.81 -3.38
N ALA A 35 24.51 27.91 -2.98
CA ALA A 35 24.83 26.73 -2.19
C ALA A 35 25.74 25.76 -2.95
N ILE A 36 25.48 25.49 -4.23
CA ILE A 36 26.34 24.66 -5.08
C ILE A 36 27.74 25.30 -5.24
N GLU A 37 27.80 26.62 -5.47
CA GLU A 37 29.07 27.34 -5.57
C GLU A 37 29.87 27.25 -4.28
N GLU A 38 29.20 27.42 -3.14
CA GLU A 38 29.80 27.30 -1.82
C GLU A 38 30.30 25.87 -1.56
N ALA A 39 29.48 24.85 -1.81
CA ALA A 39 29.85 23.45 -1.66
C ALA A 39 31.09 23.09 -2.49
N ILE A 40 31.12 23.49 -3.77
CA ILE A 40 32.30 23.27 -4.61
C ILE A 40 33.52 24.01 -4.04
N ARG A 41 33.34 25.25 -3.55
CA ARG A 41 34.44 26.05 -3.02
C ARG A 41 35.04 25.47 -1.74
N THR A 42 34.21 24.90 -0.85
CA THR A 42 34.66 24.37 0.45
C THR A 42 35.18 22.94 0.35
N HIS A 43 34.65 22.13 -0.57
CA HIS A 43 34.99 20.71 -0.72
C HIS A 43 36.00 20.42 -1.84
N PHE A 44 36.48 21.43 -2.56
CA PHE A 44 37.51 21.27 -3.59
C PHE A 44 38.90 21.65 -3.07
N ASP A 45 39.81 20.68 -3.01
CA ASP A 45 41.18 20.88 -2.50
C ASP A 45 42.18 21.40 -3.55
N GLY A 46 41.71 21.66 -4.78
CA GLY A 46 42.51 22.03 -5.94
C GLY A 46 42.82 20.88 -6.89
N MET A 47 42.59 19.63 -6.47
CA MET A 47 42.83 18.41 -7.24
C MET A 47 41.61 17.49 -7.27
N HIS A 48 40.88 17.36 -6.16
CA HIS A 48 39.72 16.51 -5.98
C HIS A 48 38.57 17.28 -5.33
N LEU A 49 37.34 16.96 -5.74
CA LEU A 49 36.12 17.45 -5.13
C LEU A 49 35.55 16.32 -4.29
N ASP A 50 35.43 16.53 -2.99
CA ASP A 50 34.68 15.63 -2.11
C ASP A 50 33.18 15.76 -2.40
N THR A 51 32.58 14.68 -2.89
CA THR A 51 31.20 14.65 -3.40
C THR A 51 30.18 14.34 -2.33
N SER A 52 30.59 14.15 -1.07
CA SER A 52 29.67 14.01 0.06
C SER A 52 28.75 15.22 0.24
N CYS A 53 29.17 16.40 -0.23
CA CYS A 53 28.38 17.64 -0.20
C CYS A 53 27.14 17.65 -1.12
N VAL A 54 26.98 16.65 -2.01
CA VAL A 54 25.81 16.59 -2.90
C VAL A 54 24.52 16.31 -2.11
N GLY A 55 24.59 15.42 -1.12
CA GLY A 55 23.45 15.09 -0.25
C GLY A 55 22.90 16.32 0.46
N ASP A 56 23.77 17.19 0.99
CA ASP A 56 23.35 18.45 1.64
C ASP A 56 22.56 19.36 0.69
N ILE A 57 22.94 19.40 -0.59
CA ILE A 57 22.24 20.20 -1.61
C ILE A 57 20.87 19.60 -1.92
N PHE A 58 20.76 18.26 -1.99
CA PHE A 58 19.47 17.60 -2.16
C PHE A 58 18.57 17.79 -0.94
N ASP A 59 19.09 17.70 0.28
CA ASP A 59 18.32 17.92 1.51
C ASP A 59 17.78 19.36 1.59
N GLU A 60 18.56 20.36 1.14
CA GLU A 60 18.13 21.75 1.19
C GLU A 60 17.17 22.14 0.05
N PHE A 61 17.44 21.70 -1.19
CA PHE A 61 16.77 22.20 -2.40
C PHE A 61 15.92 21.17 -3.14
N GLY A 62 16.05 19.89 -2.80
CA GLY A 62 15.43 18.77 -3.49
C GLY A 62 16.14 18.40 -4.80
N TYR A 63 15.81 17.22 -5.32
CA TYR A 63 16.41 16.70 -6.54
C TYR A 63 16.10 17.57 -7.76
N ASP A 64 14.83 17.96 -7.92
CA ASP A 64 14.37 18.64 -9.14
C ASP A 64 15.03 20.01 -9.33
N ARG A 65 15.15 20.80 -8.25
CA ARG A 65 15.73 22.15 -8.33
C ARG A 65 17.22 22.09 -8.56
N THR A 66 17.90 21.19 -7.85
CA THR A 66 19.34 20.95 -8.00
C THR A 66 19.67 20.56 -9.44
N MET A 67 18.96 19.57 -9.97
CA MET A 67 19.12 19.15 -11.37
C MET A 67 18.75 20.25 -12.37
N TRP A 68 17.70 21.03 -12.11
CA TRP A 68 17.32 22.17 -12.96
C TRP A 68 18.40 23.25 -13.05
N VAL A 69 18.93 23.69 -11.91
CA VAL A 69 19.98 24.74 -11.86
C VAL A 69 21.25 24.27 -12.57
N LEU A 70 21.64 23.03 -12.39
CA LEU A 70 22.81 22.44 -13.06
C LEU A 70 22.59 22.29 -14.56
N ALA A 71 21.43 21.77 -14.99
CA ALA A 71 21.09 21.64 -16.40
C ALA A 71 20.98 23.01 -17.11
N ALA A 72 20.38 23.99 -16.43
CA ALA A 72 20.34 25.38 -16.87
C ALA A 72 21.75 25.97 -17.05
N THR A 73 22.66 25.67 -16.11
CA THR A 73 24.07 26.08 -16.21
C THR A 73 24.77 25.46 -17.42
N VAL A 74 24.57 24.16 -17.68
CA VAL A 74 25.13 23.49 -18.86
C VAL A 74 24.58 24.09 -20.16
N LYS A 75 23.28 24.41 -20.21
CA LYS A 75 22.67 25.06 -21.38
C LYS A 75 23.22 26.47 -21.61
N ASN A 76 23.35 27.26 -20.54
CA ASN A 76 23.94 28.60 -20.56
C ASN A 76 25.39 28.57 -21.08
N LYS A 77 26.19 27.62 -20.59
CA LYS A 77 27.61 27.44 -20.92
C LYS A 77 27.86 26.37 -22.00
N SER A 78 26.86 26.08 -22.84
CA SER A 78 26.91 24.96 -23.80
C SER A 78 28.04 25.05 -24.82
N PHE A 79 28.55 26.26 -25.06
CA PHE A 79 29.72 26.54 -25.91
C PHE A 79 31.04 26.06 -25.30
N ASP A 80 31.10 25.84 -23.98
CA ASP A 80 32.32 25.38 -23.31
C ASP A 80 32.57 23.90 -23.63
N GLY A 81 33.79 23.60 -24.09
CA GLY A 81 34.19 22.26 -24.50
C GLY A 81 34.45 21.28 -23.34
N ARG A 82 34.50 21.76 -22.08
CA ARG A 82 34.82 20.93 -20.91
C ARG A 82 33.62 20.17 -20.35
N PHE A 83 32.39 20.59 -20.65
CA PHE A 83 31.21 19.79 -20.34
C PHE A 83 31.14 18.59 -21.27
N SER A 84 30.96 17.40 -20.69
CA SER A 84 30.84 16.16 -21.42
C SER A 84 29.61 16.16 -22.35
N ASN A 85 29.67 15.38 -23.44
CA ASN A 85 28.50 15.20 -24.30
C ASN A 85 27.34 14.53 -23.55
N ILE A 86 27.64 13.72 -22.54
CA ILE A 86 26.65 13.07 -21.67
C ILE A 86 25.89 14.14 -20.87
N ASN A 87 26.59 15.03 -20.17
CA ASN A 87 25.94 16.11 -19.39
C ASN A 87 25.22 17.12 -20.28
N LYS A 88 25.74 17.40 -21.47
CA LYS A 88 25.01 18.20 -22.47
C LYS A 88 23.74 17.50 -22.98
N GLY A 89 23.75 16.18 -23.09
CA GLY A 89 22.59 15.37 -23.45
C GLY A 89 21.54 15.40 -22.34
N TRP A 90 21.94 15.06 -21.12
CA TRP A 90 21.11 15.11 -19.91
C TRP A 90 20.49 16.50 -19.68
N ALA A 91 21.24 17.59 -19.81
CA ALA A 91 20.68 18.93 -19.63
C ALA A 91 19.53 19.26 -20.60
N ARG A 92 19.50 18.63 -21.78
CA ARG A 92 18.41 18.80 -22.77
C ARG A 92 17.15 18.00 -22.41
N THR A 93 17.25 16.97 -21.57
CA THR A 93 16.08 16.23 -21.09
C THR A 93 15.35 16.99 -19.99
N ILE A 94 16.09 17.77 -19.20
CA ILE A 94 15.53 18.59 -18.10
C ILE A 94 15.03 19.95 -18.61
N ILE A 95 15.83 20.65 -19.40
CA ILE A 95 15.51 22.03 -19.80
C ILE A 95 14.72 22.02 -21.12
N PRO A 96 13.48 22.55 -21.13
CA PRO A 96 12.70 22.67 -22.35
C PRO A 96 13.47 23.36 -23.48
N SER A 97 13.36 22.83 -24.70
CA SER A 97 14.09 23.32 -25.87
C SER A 97 13.77 24.77 -26.22
N HIS A 98 12.55 25.23 -25.94
CA HIS A 98 12.06 26.57 -26.23
C HIS A 98 12.65 27.68 -25.35
N LEU A 99 13.25 27.35 -24.20
CA LEU A 99 13.88 28.35 -23.34
C LEU A 99 15.24 28.78 -23.90
N ASP A 100 15.48 30.08 -24.00
CA ASP A 100 16.77 30.60 -24.45
C ASP A 100 17.84 30.47 -23.34
N LYS A 101 19.11 30.33 -23.73
CA LYS A 101 20.24 30.23 -22.79
C LYS A 101 20.36 31.46 -21.86
N TYR A 102 19.92 32.65 -22.29
CA TYR A 102 19.99 33.89 -21.52
C TYR A 102 18.97 33.92 -20.36
N GLU A 103 17.94 33.07 -20.38
CA GLU A 103 16.98 32.94 -19.27
C GLU A 103 17.65 32.50 -17.95
N PHE A 104 18.83 31.90 -18.06
CA PHE A 104 19.55 31.25 -16.96
C PHE A 104 20.72 32.08 -16.41
N ASP A 105 21.03 33.25 -17.00
CA ASP A 105 22.26 34.01 -16.70
C ASP A 105 22.44 34.32 -15.19
N GLU A 106 21.36 34.64 -14.49
CA GLU A 106 21.42 35.04 -13.07
C GLU A 106 21.67 33.86 -12.13
N TYR A 107 21.29 32.63 -12.52
CA TYR A 107 21.43 31.43 -11.70
C TYR A 107 22.27 30.32 -12.37
N ALA A 108 23.08 30.67 -13.38
CA ALA A 108 24.12 29.79 -13.89
C ALA A 108 25.29 29.73 -12.88
N VAL A 109 25.67 28.53 -12.47
CA VAL A 109 26.74 28.26 -11.48
C VAL A 109 28.10 28.73 -12.01
N GLN A 110 28.77 29.58 -11.24
CA GLN A 110 30.05 30.22 -11.50
C GLN A 110 31.19 29.46 -10.80
N SER A 111 31.46 28.26 -11.30
CA SER A 111 32.66 27.49 -10.97
C SER A 111 33.45 27.14 -12.25
N HIS A 112 34.67 26.64 -12.10
CA HIS A 112 35.47 26.16 -13.22
C HIS A 112 34.73 25.00 -13.92
N PRO A 113 34.48 25.07 -15.25
CA PRO A 113 33.61 24.09 -15.93
C PRO A 113 34.02 22.63 -15.82
N ALA A 114 35.32 22.33 -15.66
CA ALA A 114 35.76 20.95 -15.44
C ALA A 114 35.36 20.41 -14.04
N VAL A 115 35.44 21.25 -13.01
CA VAL A 115 35.03 20.89 -11.64
C VAL A 115 33.51 20.74 -11.61
N LEU A 116 32.80 21.68 -12.22
CA LEU A 116 31.34 21.62 -12.32
C LEU A 116 30.86 20.41 -13.13
N ASN A 117 31.56 20.00 -14.20
CA ASN A 117 31.22 18.78 -14.91
C ASN A 117 31.31 17.55 -13.99
N GLY A 118 32.38 17.43 -13.20
CA GLY A 118 32.53 16.34 -12.23
C GLY A 118 31.45 16.37 -11.14
N PHE A 119 31.10 17.54 -10.62
CA PHE A 119 30.00 17.69 -9.66
C PHE A 119 28.66 17.22 -10.26
N ILE A 120 28.38 17.57 -11.53
CA ILE A 120 27.17 17.11 -12.24
C ILE A 120 27.18 15.59 -12.41
N ASP A 121 28.33 14.99 -12.70
CA ASP A 121 28.45 13.53 -12.80
C ASP A 121 28.10 12.87 -11.45
N SER A 122 28.52 13.44 -10.32
CA SER A 122 28.16 12.96 -8.97
C SER A 122 26.69 13.13 -8.65
N VAL A 123 26.10 14.30 -8.92
CA VAL A 123 24.66 14.55 -8.75
C VAL A 123 23.83 13.54 -9.53
N ARG A 124 24.23 13.27 -10.78
CA ARG A 124 23.54 12.29 -11.62
C ARG A 124 23.72 10.87 -11.09
N ALA A 125 24.92 10.50 -10.66
CA ALA A 125 25.17 9.17 -10.11
C ALA A 125 24.36 8.92 -8.83
N GLU A 126 24.24 9.91 -7.94
CA GLU A 126 23.44 9.80 -6.72
C GLU A 126 21.93 9.73 -7.04
N TYR A 127 21.44 10.52 -8.00
CA TYR A 127 20.05 10.41 -8.45
C TYR A 127 19.75 9.08 -9.16
N GLU A 128 20.67 8.60 -10.01
CA GLU A 128 20.57 7.30 -10.69
C GLU A 128 20.60 6.14 -9.66
N ALA A 129 21.34 6.29 -8.55
CA ALA A 129 21.39 5.29 -7.48
C ALA A 129 20.05 5.10 -6.74
N LEU A 130 19.09 6.02 -6.87
CA LEU A 130 17.74 5.83 -6.35
C LEU A 130 16.98 4.67 -7.04
N GLY A 131 17.45 4.20 -8.21
CA GLY A 131 16.87 3.05 -8.90
C GLY A 131 15.44 3.27 -9.39
N LEU A 132 15.03 4.54 -9.59
CA LEU A 132 13.66 4.93 -9.90
C LEU A 132 13.15 4.27 -11.18
N LEU A 133 11.91 3.79 -11.12
CA LEU A 133 11.22 3.15 -12.24
C LEU A 133 10.95 4.15 -13.36
N SER A 134 11.00 3.64 -14.58
CA SER A 134 10.90 4.37 -15.83
C SER A 134 9.86 3.73 -16.76
N SER A 135 9.86 4.14 -18.03
CA SER A 135 9.03 3.49 -19.05
C SER A 135 9.47 2.06 -19.36
N GLU A 136 10.68 1.66 -18.97
CA GLU A 136 11.18 0.30 -19.18
C GLU A 136 10.39 -0.73 -18.37
N GLU A 137 9.87 -0.34 -17.21
CA GLU A 137 9.06 -1.18 -16.32
C GLU A 137 7.56 -1.13 -16.67
N CYS A 138 7.20 -0.44 -17.75
CA CYS A 138 5.81 -0.31 -18.20
C CYS A 138 5.53 -1.20 -19.42
N LEU A 139 4.27 -1.62 -19.54
CA LEU A 139 3.74 -2.18 -20.79
C LEU A 139 3.82 -1.14 -21.91
N LYS A 140 4.22 -1.59 -23.10
CA LYS A 140 4.37 -0.74 -24.28
C LYS A 140 3.03 -0.12 -24.68
N ASP A 141 3.04 1.18 -24.99
CA ASP A 141 1.86 1.95 -25.41
C ASP A 141 0.70 1.98 -24.39
N SER A 142 0.94 1.58 -23.14
CA SER A 142 -0.07 1.50 -22.06
C SER A 142 -0.75 2.83 -21.73
N TYR A 143 -0.15 3.97 -22.06
CA TYR A 143 -0.77 5.30 -21.93
C TYR A 143 -2.08 5.46 -22.71
N LYS A 144 -2.37 4.56 -23.66
CA LYS A 144 -3.62 4.51 -24.44
C LYS A 144 -4.69 3.60 -23.83
N GLU A 145 -4.40 2.89 -22.76
CA GLU A 145 -5.30 1.92 -22.16
C GLU A 145 -6.13 2.50 -21.01
N ASP A 146 -7.21 1.82 -20.66
CA ASP A 146 -7.94 2.08 -19.42
C ASP A 146 -7.08 1.68 -18.22
N TYR A 147 -7.03 2.52 -17.18
CA TYR A 147 -6.23 2.29 -15.98
C TYR A 147 -7.01 1.64 -14.82
N ALA A 148 -8.33 1.49 -14.90
CA ALA A 148 -9.12 0.95 -13.79
C ALA A 148 -8.71 -0.48 -13.47
N ASN A 149 -8.51 -0.76 -12.17
CA ASN A 149 -8.03 -2.02 -11.62
C ASN A 149 -6.66 -2.46 -12.19
N LYS A 150 -5.76 -1.50 -12.40
CA LYS A 150 -4.40 -1.76 -12.89
C LYS A 150 -3.35 -1.12 -11.99
N LEU A 151 -2.19 -1.78 -11.91
CA LEU A 151 -1.01 -1.21 -11.29
C LEU A 151 -0.34 -0.22 -12.25
N LEU A 152 -0.16 1.02 -11.82
CA LEU A 152 0.49 2.08 -12.57
C LEU A 152 1.84 2.42 -11.96
N ILE A 153 2.73 2.95 -12.78
CA ILE A 153 4.01 3.52 -12.34
C ILE A 153 3.90 5.04 -12.39
N LEU A 154 4.05 5.68 -11.23
CA LEU A 154 4.05 7.13 -11.08
C LEU A 154 5.39 7.71 -11.52
N ARG A 155 5.33 8.91 -12.10
CA ARG A 155 6.53 9.71 -12.41
C ARG A 155 7.24 10.11 -11.12
N PRO A 156 8.58 9.95 -11.02
CA PRO A 156 9.32 10.31 -9.82
C PRO A 156 9.17 11.76 -9.38
N GLU A 157 8.97 12.69 -10.32
CA GLU A 157 8.86 14.12 -10.05
C GLU A 157 7.55 14.50 -9.33
N ILE A 158 6.60 13.57 -9.24
CA ILE A 158 5.34 13.74 -8.52
C ILE A 158 5.51 13.39 -7.04
N LEU A 159 6.49 12.53 -6.73
CA LEU A 159 6.82 12.14 -5.37
C LEU A 159 7.63 13.25 -4.68
N ASN A 160 7.34 13.45 -3.40
CA ASN A 160 8.20 14.24 -2.54
C ASN A 160 9.56 13.54 -2.36
N ASP A 161 10.59 14.28 -1.99
CA ASP A 161 11.96 13.76 -1.94
C ASP A 161 12.14 12.58 -0.96
N GLN A 162 11.42 12.57 0.18
CA GLN A 162 11.48 11.48 1.17
C GLN A 162 10.88 10.16 0.64
N SER A 163 9.88 10.27 -0.22
CA SER A 163 9.16 9.15 -0.83
C SER A 163 9.68 8.83 -2.22
N ARG A 164 10.74 9.49 -2.70
CA ARG A 164 11.29 9.31 -4.05
C ARG A 164 12.12 8.03 -4.13
N LYS A 165 11.42 6.90 -4.07
CA LYS A 165 11.96 5.54 -4.08
C LYS A 165 11.10 4.64 -4.98
N PRO A 166 11.66 3.55 -5.55
CA PRO A 166 10.93 2.70 -6.48
C PRO A 166 9.64 2.13 -5.90
N ALA A 167 9.65 1.73 -4.62
CA ALA A 167 8.49 1.15 -3.94
C ALA A 167 7.26 2.09 -3.95
N PHE A 168 7.47 3.40 -3.81
CA PHE A 168 6.41 4.40 -3.80
C PHE A 168 5.99 4.86 -5.21
N GLN A 169 6.57 4.32 -6.28
CA GLN A 169 6.09 4.59 -7.63
C GLN A 169 4.93 3.68 -8.04
N TYR A 170 4.75 2.55 -7.35
CA TYR A 170 3.67 1.61 -7.65
C TYR A 170 2.34 2.06 -7.05
N PHE A 171 1.39 2.40 -7.91
CA PHE A 171 0.08 2.91 -7.54
C PHE A 171 -1.03 2.09 -8.19
N TYR A 172 -1.84 1.40 -7.38
CA TYR A 172 -2.96 0.62 -7.87
C TYR A 172 -4.16 1.53 -8.11
N ALA A 173 -4.53 1.70 -9.38
CA ALA A 173 -5.66 2.52 -9.78
C ALA A 173 -6.97 1.74 -9.60
N GLU A 174 -7.86 2.26 -8.76
CA GLU A 174 -9.15 1.65 -8.47
C GLU A 174 -10.23 2.17 -9.42
N ASN A 175 -10.32 3.50 -9.57
CA ASN A 175 -11.35 4.17 -10.37
C ASN A 175 -10.97 5.62 -10.70
N GLY A 176 -11.92 6.35 -11.30
CA GLY A 176 -11.79 7.77 -11.60
C GLY A 176 -11.89 8.06 -13.09
N PHE A 177 -12.38 9.24 -13.43
CA PHE A 177 -12.56 9.63 -14.82
C PHE A 177 -11.25 9.69 -15.62
N GLY A 178 -10.10 9.86 -14.96
CA GLY A 178 -8.78 9.83 -15.58
C GLY A 178 -8.31 8.43 -16.00
N CYS A 179 -8.98 7.37 -15.57
CA CYS A 179 -8.67 6.01 -15.99
C CYS A 179 -8.95 5.80 -17.48
N ASP A 180 -10.00 6.40 -18.01
CA ASP A 180 -10.31 6.36 -19.44
C ASP A 180 -9.48 7.43 -20.19
N PRO A 181 -8.64 7.05 -21.18
CA PRO A 181 -7.87 8.01 -21.98
C PRO A 181 -8.73 9.00 -22.78
N ASN A 182 -9.98 8.65 -23.07
CA ASN A 182 -10.89 9.47 -23.88
C ASN A 182 -11.76 10.42 -23.04
N SER A 183 -11.70 10.27 -21.72
CA SER A 183 -12.45 11.10 -20.79
C SER A 183 -11.83 12.49 -20.64
N ILE A 184 -12.69 13.49 -20.42
CA ILE A 184 -12.26 14.88 -20.11
C ILE A 184 -11.67 14.94 -18.70
N GLY A 185 -12.25 14.17 -17.77
CA GLY A 185 -11.78 14.12 -16.39
C GLY A 185 -10.38 13.48 -16.32
N ARG A 186 -9.51 14.05 -15.50
CA ARG A 186 -8.10 13.62 -15.44
C ARG A 186 -7.72 12.82 -14.20
N LYS A 187 -8.56 12.80 -13.17
CA LYS A 187 -8.22 12.19 -11.87
C LYS A 187 -8.35 10.67 -11.89
N VAL A 188 -7.30 10.01 -11.41
CA VAL A 188 -7.22 8.58 -11.12
C VAL A 188 -7.13 8.45 -9.60
N PHE A 189 -8.06 7.72 -8.99
CA PHE A 189 -8.07 7.40 -7.57
C PHE A 189 -7.52 6.01 -7.36
N GLY A 190 -6.82 5.81 -6.26
CA GLY A 190 -6.20 4.54 -5.96
C GLY A 190 -5.32 4.61 -4.72
N THR A 191 -4.45 3.62 -4.62
CA THR A 191 -3.72 3.33 -3.39
C THR A 191 -2.27 2.99 -3.72
N PHE A 192 -1.32 3.54 -2.95
CA PHE A 192 0.07 3.10 -3.01
C PHE A 192 0.16 1.68 -2.45
N ILE A 193 0.70 0.75 -3.24
CA ILE A 193 0.78 -0.65 -2.78
C ILE A 193 1.87 -0.84 -1.71
N ALA A 194 2.73 0.17 -1.52
CA ALA A 194 3.84 0.15 -0.56
C ALA A 194 3.40 0.29 0.90
N ASP A 195 2.39 1.10 1.18
CA ASP A 195 1.97 1.44 2.54
C ASP A 195 0.45 1.51 2.70
N GLY A 196 -0.31 1.31 1.61
CA GLY A 196 -1.76 1.40 1.63
C GLY A 196 -2.29 2.84 1.63
N GLU A 197 -1.44 3.87 1.43
CA GLU A 197 -1.92 5.25 1.41
C GLU A 197 -2.83 5.48 0.20
N LYS A 198 -4.07 5.90 0.47
CA LYS A 198 -5.06 6.27 -0.54
C LYS A 198 -4.83 7.69 -1.01
N SER A 199 -4.78 7.89 -2.33
CA SER A 199 -4.56 9.20 -2.92
C SER A 199 -5.18 9.32 -4.31
N HIS A 200 -4.86 10.41 -5.01
CA HIS A 200 -5.26 10.59 -6.40
C HIS A 200 -4.25 11.43 -7.17
N PHE A 201 -4.10 11.10 -8.45
CA PHE A 201 -3.21 11.79 -9.37
C PHE A 201 -3.90 12.06 -10.70
N SER A 202 -3.33 12.94 -11.51
CA SER A 202 -3.78 13.14 -12.88
C SER A 202 -3.25 12.03 -13.78
N ARG A 203 -3.99 11.66 -14.84
CA ARG A 203 -3.57 10.63 -15.81
C ARG A 203 -2.14 10.85 -16.35
N GLY A 204 -1.74 12.11 -16.56
CA GLY A 204 -0.41 12.47 -17.08
C GLY A 204 0.73 12.27 -16.08
N ASP A 205 0.42 12.11 -14.80
CA ASP A 205 1.38 11.91 -13.72
C ASP A 205 1.93 10.47 -13.72
N PHE A 206 1.31 9.56 -14.47
CA PHE A 206 1.77 8.20 -14.65
C PHE A 206 2.66 8.05 -15.88
N ILE A 207 3.64 7.16 -15.78
CA ILE A 207 4.48 6.70 -16.88
C ILE A 207 3.68 5.73 -17.76
N GLY A 208 2.99 4.78 -17.14
CA GLY A 208 2.21 3.74 -17.80
C GLY A 208 1.71 2.67 -16.83
N ILE A 209 1.15 1.60 -17.39
CA ILE A 209 0.74 0.40 -16.65
C ILE A 209 2.00 -0.45 -16.40
N ALA A 210 2.22 -0.87 -15.15
CA ALA A 210 3.34 -1.70 -14.76
C ALA A 210 3.34 -3.05 -15.49
N ASP A 211 4.51 -3.49 -15.94
CA ASP A 211 4.72 -4.81 -16.49
C ASP A 211 4.86 -5.84 -15.36
N LYS A 212 3.89 -6.75 -15.25
CA LYS A 212 3.84 -7.76 -14.17
C LYS A 212 5.06 -8.67 -14.15
N GLU A 213 5.70 -8.92 -15.29
CA GLU A 213 6.88 -9.79 -15.37
C GLU A 213 8.14 -9.15 -14.80
N LYS A 214 8.11 -7.82 -14.57
CA LYS A 214 9.23 -7.03 -14.06
C LYS A 214 9.04 -6.56 -12.63
N LEU A 215 7.93 -6.94 -12.00
CA LEU A 215 7.65 -6.54 -10.62
C LEU A 215 8.61 -7.26 -9.66
N PRO A 216 9.06 -6.57 -8.59
CA PRO A 216 9.71 -7.25 -7.48
C PRO A 216 8.72 -8.18 -6.77
N GLU A 217 9.27 -9.14 -6.03
CA GLU A 217 8.49 -10.21 -5.40
C GLU A 217 7.41 -9.65 -4.46
N TRP A 218 7.76 -8.67 -3.61
CA TRP A 218 6.82 -8.06 -2.66
C TRP A 218 5.66 -7.36 -3.38
N ALA A 219 5.93 -6.66 -4.50
CA ALA A 219 4.91 -5.94 -5.25
C ALA A 219 3.97 -6.90 -5.97
N SER A 220 4.50 -8.03 -6.46
CA SER A 220 3.71 -9.10 -7.07
C SER A 220 2.75 -9.72 -6.05
N LYS A 221 3.25 -10.10 -4.87
CA LYS A 221 2.44 -10.65 -3.77
C LYS A 221 1.31 -9.70 -3.36
N ARG A 222 1.60 -8.42 -3.19
CA ARG A 222 0.58 -7.41 -2.85
C ARG A 222 -0.43 -7.17 -3.95
N LEU A 223 0.00 -7.15 -5.21
CA LEU A 223 -0.91 -6.99 -6.33
C LEU A 223 -1.87 -8.18 -6.43
N GLU A 224 -1.39 -9.39 -6.19
CA GLU A 224 -2.22 -10.60 -6.08
C GLU A 224 -3.21 -10.48 -4.92
N ALA A 225 -2.76 -10.06 -3.74
CA ALA A 225 -3.60 -9.85 -2.56
C ALA A 225 -4.71 -8.81 -2.79
N ILE A 226 -4.38 -7.67 -3.41
CA ILE A 226 -5.35 -6.60 -3.74
C ILE A 226 -6.38 -7.08 -4.76
N SER A 227 -5.94 -7.87 -5.74
CA SER A 227 -6.80 -8.37 -6.82
C SER A 227 -7.56 -9.65 -6.43
N ALA A 228 -7.27 -10.22 -5.27
CA ALA A 228 -7.85 -11.48 -4.83
C ALA A 228 -9.37 -11.33 -4.66
N PRO A 229 -10.15 -12.26 -5.22
CA PRO A 229 -11.58 -12.26 -5.00
C PRO A 229 -11.87 -12.46 -3.52
N LYS A 230 -12.87 -11.72 -3.03
CA LYS A 230 -13.28 -11.83 -1.65
C LYS A 230 -14.78 -11.64 -1.51
N ILE A 231 -15.36 -12.37 -0.58
CA ILE A 231 -16.76 -12.29 -0.20
C ILE A 231 -16.84 -12.03 1.30
N LYS A 232 -17.72 -11.11 1.69
CA LYS A 232 -18.05 -10.88 3.10
C LYS A 232 -19.15 -11.85 3.50
N VAL A 233 -18.86 -12.74 4.44
CA VAL A 233 -19.76 -13.83 4.82
C VAL A 233 -19.94 -13.94 6.33
N ARG A 234 -21.07 -14.53 6.73
CA ARG A 234 -21.26 -15.15 8.05
C ARG A 234 -21.59 -16.63 7.86
N ILE A 235 -21.04 -17.48 8.71
CA ILE A 235 -21.22 -18.93 8.62
C ILE A 235 -21.85 -19.41 9.92
N TYR A 236 -22.90 -20.20 9.77
CA TYR A 236 -23.70 -20.74 10.86
C TYR A 236 -23.68 -22.26 10.78
N GLN A 237 -23.41 -22.91 11.92
CA GLN A 237 -23.46 -24.36 12.06
C GLN A 237 -24.46 -24.73 13.14
N ILE A 238 -25.07 -25.91 13.02
CA ILE A 238 -25.99 -26.41 14.03
C ILE A 238 -25.21 -26.68 15.33
N ASN A 239 -25.75 -26.22 16.45
CA ASN A 239 -25.29 -26.64 17.77
C ASN A 239 -25.97 -27.97 18.10
N SER A 240 -25.19 -29.06 18.13
CA SER A 240 -25.70 -30.42 18.37
C SER A 240 -26.47 -30.56 19.69
N GLU A 241 -26.21 -29.72 20.70
CA GLU A 241 -26.97 -29.73 21.97
C GLU A 241 -28.39 -29.16 21.81
N LYS A 242 -28.59 -28.27 20.84
CA LYS A 242 -29.90 -27.67 20.51
C LYS A 242 -30.66 -28.48 19.44
N ASP A 243 -30.00 -29.42 18.76
CA ASP A 243 -30.57 -30.20 17.67
C ASP A 243 -31.43 -31.39 18.15
N MET A 244 -32.64 -31.10 18.59
CA MET A 244 -33.60 -32.14 19.04
C MET A 244 -34.19 -32.99 17.90
N LYS A 245 -33.89 -32.65 16.63
CA LYS A 245 -34.54 -33.23 15.44
C LYS A 245 -33.56 -34.00 14.54
N ASP A 246 -32.29 -34.13 14.96
CA ASP A 246 -31.19 -34.74 14.21
C ASP A 246 -31.08 -34.14 12.80
N LEU A 247 -31.05 -32.81 12.71
CA LEU A 247 -30.91 -32.03 11.48
C LEU A 247 -29.46 -31.82 11.06
N GLU A 248 -28.50 -31.93 11.97
CA GLU A 248 -27.07 -31.84 11.68
C GLU A 248 -26.69 -32.84 10.58
N PHE A 249 -25.99 -32.35 9.55
CA PHE A 249 -25.58 -33.11 8.36
C PHE A 249 -26.73 -33.65 7.50
N ARG A 250 -27.94 -33.12 7.62
CA ARG A 250 -29.10 -33.51 6.79
C ARG A 250 -29.41 -32.51 5.70
N ASP A 251 -29.89 -33.04 4.58
CA ASP A 251 -30.25 -32.24 3.41
C ASP A 251 -31.46 -31.32 3.65
N TYR A 252 -31.66 -30.41 2.71
CA TYR A 252 -32.72 -29.41 2.81
C TYR A 252 -34.11 -30.04 2.86
N ASP A 253 -34.35 -31.09 2.07
CA ASP A 253 -35.63 -31.78 2.00
C ASP A 253 -35.99 -32.45 3.34
N PHE A 254 -35.00 -33.05 4.02
CA PHE A 254 -35.16 -33.60 5.36
C PHE A 254 -35.48 -32.51 6.38
N ALA A 255 -34.76 -31.39 6.37
CA ALA A 255 -35.03 -30.26 7.27
C ALA A 255 -36.46 -29.73 7.07
N MET A 256 -36.90 -29.55 5.82
CA MET A 256 -38.28 -29.15 5.49
C MET A 256 -39.32 -30.16 5.99
N SER A 257 -39.04 -31.46 5.93
CA SER A 257 -39.91 -32.51 6.48
C SER A 257 -40.06 -32.46 8.01
N LYS A 258 -39.15 -31.75 8.69
CA LYS A 258 -39.06 -31.61 10.15
C LYS A 258 -39.41 -30.20 10.65
N GLY A 259 -40.02 -29.38 9.79
CA GLY A 259 -40.49 -28.05 10.13
C GLY A 259 -39.59 -26.91 9.66
N GLY A 260 -38.62 -27.19 8.78
CA GLY A 260 -37.77 -26.20 8.14
C GLY A 260 -36.39 -26.04 8.79
N VAL A 261 -35.63 -25.08 8.26
CA VAL A 261 -34.34 -24.66 8.79
C VAL A 261 -34.60 -23.69 9.94
N ASP A 262 -34.51 -24.19 11.17
CA ASP A 262 -34.77 -23.42 12.40
C ASP A 262 -33.50 -22.65 12.80
N PRO A 263 -33.45 -21.31 12.72
CA PRO A 263 -32.25 -20.56 13.10
C PRO A 263 -31.90 -20.69 14.59
N GLY A 264 -32.87 -21.02 15.46
CA GLY A 264 -32.67 -21.13 16.91
C GLY A 264 -31.73 -22.26 17.36
N ILE A 265 -31.45 -23.22 16.46
CA ILE A 265 -30.48 -24.30 16.73
C ILE A 265 -29.09 -24.02 16.15
N TYR A 266 -28.90 -22.91 15.43
CA TYR A 266 -27.62 -22.54 14.83
C TYR A 266 -26.80 -21.64 15.76
N GLN A 267 -25.49 -21.74 15.64
CA GLN A 267 -24.52 -20.81 16.18
C GLN A 267 -23.67 -20.20 15.07
N GLN A 268 -23.35 -18.92 15.19
CA GLN A 268 -22.40 -18.29 14.28
C GLN A 268 -20.99 -18.76 14.63
N VAL A 269 -20.30 -19.35 13.65
CA VAL A 269 -18.94 -19.87 13.83
C VAL A 269 -17.87 -19.00 13.18
N TYR A 270 -18.29 -18.09 12.29
CA TYR A 270 -17.41 -17.14 11.63
C TYR A 270 -18.22 -15.96 11.06
N GLY A 271 -17.64 -14.77 11.07
CA GLY A 271 -18.09 -13.62 10.27
C GLY A 271 -16.89 -12.81 9.80
N GLY A 272 -16.86 -12.38 8.54
CA GLY A 272 -15.72 -11.61 8.03
C GLY A 272 -15.49 -11.79 6.53
N ILE A 273 -14.23 -11.62 6.12
CA ILE A 273 -13.80 -11.76 4.74
C ILE A 273 -13.32 -13.19 4.49
N ALA A 274 -13.88 -13.85 3.47
CA ALA A 274 -13.32 -15.07 2.90
C ALA A 274 -12.81 -14.81 1.47
N TYR A 275 -11.59 -15.27 1.17
CA TYR A 275 -10.99 -15.12 -0.16
C TYR A 275 -11.48 -16.23 -1.09
N ALA A 276 -12.60 -15.97 -1.74
CA ALA A 276 -13.25 -16.87 -2.70
C ALA A 276 -14.04 -16.05 -3.74
N HIS A 277 -14.13 -16.57 -4.96
CA HIS A 277 -14.97 -16.02 -6.03
C HIS A 277 -16.46 -16.26 -5.80
N ASP A 278 -16.82 -17.41 -5.23
CA ASP A 278 -18.19 -17.85 -5.01
C ASP A 278 -18.30 -18.85 -3.85
N LEU A 279 -19.53 -19.29 -3.55
CA LEU A 279 -19.81 -20.26 -2.49
C LEU A 279 -19.16 -21.63 -2.73
N GLY A 280 -18.98 -22.03 -3.99
CA GLY A 280 -18.37 -23.32 -4.32
C GLY A 280 -16.88 -23.33 -3.99
N GLU A 281 -16.18 -22.24 -4.31
CA GLU A 281 -14.79 -22.06 -3.88
C GLU A 281 -14.68 -21.93 -2.36
N LEU A 282 -15.55 -21.15 -1.71
CA LEU A 282 -15.59 -21.06 -0.24
C LEU A 282 -15.73 -22.45 0.40
N TYR A 283 -16.68 -23.26 -0.09
CA TYR A 283 -16.89 -24.62 0.38
C TYR A 283 -15.63 -25.47 0.22
N MET A 284 -14.93 -25.38 -0.92
CA MET A 284 -13.68 -26.09 -1.13
C MET A 284 -12.62 -25.67 -0.10
N GLN A 285 -12.40 -24.36 0.08
CA GLN A 285 -11.38 -23.83 0.99
C GLN A 285 -11.62 -24.33 2.44
N CYS A 286 -12.87 -24.27 2.91
CA CYS A 286 -13.24 -24.76 4.23
C CYS A 286 -13.07 -26.28 4.42
N ASN A 287 -12.92 -27.05 3.35
CA ASN A 287 -12.78 -28.51 3.39
C ASN A 287 -11.35 -29.01 3.11
N ILE A 288 -10.46 -28.15 2.63
CA ILE A 288 -9.05 -28.51 2.36
C ILE A 288 -8.07 -27.94 3.40
N GLY A 289 -8.57 -27.39 4.50
CA GLY A 289 -7.75 -26.81 5.57
C GLY A 289 -7.39 -25.34 5.37
N ASN A 290 -8.07 -24.64 4.45
CA ASN A 290 -7.91 -23.21 4.16
C ASN A 290 -9.17 -22.42 4.57
N SER A 291 -9.82 -22.82 5.66
CA SER A 291 -10.96 -22.08 6.20
C SER A 291 -10.56 -20.62 6.51
N PRO A 292 -11.52 -19.67 6.49
CA PRO A 292 -11.26 -18.31 6.92
C PRO A 292 -10.57 -18.25 8.29
N LEU A 293 -9.65 -17.31 8.47
CA LEU A 293 -8.91 -17.16 9.72
C LEU A 293 -9.86 -16.83 10.88
N GLY A 294 -9.83 -17.63 11.96
CA GLY A 294 -10.76 -17.51 13.08
C GLY A 294 -12.03 -18.36 12.93
N PHE A 295 -12.11 -19.21 11.90
CA PHE A 295 -13.20 -20.15 11.73
C PHE A 295 -13.24 -21.17 12.88
N TYR A 296 -14.42 -21.28 13.52
CA TYR A 296 -14.70 -22.24 14.57
C TYR A 296 -15.55 -23.42 14.04
N GLY A 297 -15.56 -24.54 14.77
CA GLY A 297 -16.43 -25.68 14.46
C GLY A 297 -15.83 -26.66 13.45
N HIS A 298 -16.70 -27.37 12.73
CA HIS A 298 -16.29 -28.44 11.80
C HIS A 298 -16.11 -27.91 10.37
N THR A 299 -15.42 -28.68 9.52
CA THR A 299 -15.33 -28.38 8.08
C THR A 299 -16.71 -28.16 7.48
N MET A 300 -16.83 -27.22 6.55
CA MET A 300 -18.13 -26.83 5.98
C MET A 300 -18.86 -28.03 5.37
N SER A 301 -20.11 -28.24 5.77
CA SER A 301 -20.84 -29.48 5.46
C SER A 301 -22.32 -29.24 5.19
N VAL A 302 -23.02 -30.32 4.77
CA VAL A 302 -24.48 -30.29 4.63
C VAL A 302 -25.10 -29.83 5.94
N SER A 303 -26.19 -29.06 5.88
CA SER A 303 -26.86 -28.40 7.01
C SER A 303 -26.28 -27.07 7.46
N ASP A 304 -25.10 -26.68 7.00
CA ASP A 304 -24.55 -25.35 7.31
C ASP A 304 -25.35 -24.26 6.60
N VAL A 305 -25.37 -23.05 7.17
CA VAL A 305 -25.96 -21.86 6.53
C VAL A 305 -24.89 -20.81 6.35
N ILE A 306 -24.79 -20.26 5.14
CA ILE A 306 -23.87 -19.19 4.77
C ILE A 306 -24.69 -17.96 4.41
N GLU A 307 -24.39 -16.85 5.04
CA GLU A 307 -24.84 -15.54 4.60
C GLU A 307 -23.78 -14.89 3.72
N ILE A 308 -24.16 -14.44 2.53
CA ILE A 308 -23.39 -13.44 1.78
C ILE A 308 -23.92 -12.07 2.18
N CYS A 309 -23.09 -11.28 2.87
CA CYS A 309 -23.52 -10.07 3.56
C CYS A 309 -23.74 -8.87 2.62
N GLU A 310 -23.11 -8.86 1.44
CA GLU A 310 -23.14 -7.72 0.52
C GLU A 310 -23.04 -8.14 -0.95
N GLY A 311 -23.36 -7.22 -1.85
CA GLY A 311 -23.30 -7.45 -3.29
C GLY A 311 -24.59 -8.04 -3.88
N LYS A 312 -24.54 -8.37 -5.17
CA LYS A 312 -25.71 -8.81 -5.96
C LYS A 312 -26.25 -10.18 -5.51
N ASP A 313 -25.38 -11.02 -4.96
CA ASP A 313 -25.68 -12.38 -4.53
C ASP A 313 -25.94 -12.44 -3.01
N SER A 314 -26.20 -11.31 -2.37
CA SER A 314 -26.49 -11.27 -0.94
C SER A 314 -27.74 -12.07 -0.57
N GLY A 315 -27.69 -12.69 0.61
CA GLY A 315 -28.73 -13.56 1.13
C GLY A 315 -28.17 -14.77 1.86
N PHE A 316 -29.08 -15.65 2.27
CA PHE A 316 -28.78 -16.85 3.04
C PHE A 316 -28.82 -18.09 2.16
N TYR A 317 -27.87 -18.99 2.38
CA TYR A 317 -27.65 -20.17 1.56
C TYR A 317 -27.41 -21.38 2.46
N PHE A 318 -28.33 -22.33 2.43
CA PHE A 318 -28.18 -23.63 3.05
C PHE A 318 -27.26 -24.51 2.18
N VAL A 319 -26.26 -25.12 2.80
CA VAL A 319 -25.38 -26.11 2.17
C VAL A 319 -26.14 -27.44 2.08
N ASP A 320 -26.47 -27.83 0.85
CA ASP A 320 -27.28 -29.03 0.58
C ASP A 320 -26.40 -30.19 0.08
N SER A 321 -26.98 -31.38 -0.09
CA SER A 321 -26.27 -32.54 -0.66
C SER A 321 -25.65 -32.24 -2.03
N PHE A 322 -26.26 -31.32 -2.78
CA PHE A 322 -25.74 -30.82 -4.05
C PHE A 322 -25.93 -29.30 -4.14
N GLY A 323 -24.83 -28.57 -3.99
CA GLY A 323 -24.82 -27.11 -4.11
C GLY A 323 -25.50 -26.40 -2.95
N PHE A 324 -26.09 -25.24 -3.24
CA PHE A 324 -26.62 -24.33 -2.22
C PHE A 324 -28.09 -24.02 -2.48
N LYS A 325 -28.91 -24.03 -1.43
CA LYS A 325 -30.32 -23.64 -1.46
C LYS A 325 -30.48 -22.26 -0.82
N ARG A 326 -31.01 -21.30 -1.57
CA ARG A 326 -31.32 -19.98 -1.02
C ARG A 326 -32.42 -20.10 0.04
N LEU A 327 -32.25 -19.43 1.16
CA LEU A 327 -33.24 -19.28 2.22
C LEU A 327 -33.80 -17.86 2.20
N ASP A 328 -35.13 -17.75 2.26
CA ASP A 328 -35.81 -16.45 2.26
C ASP A 328 -36.06 -15.92 3.69
N ASP A 329 -36.21 -16.82 4.67
CA ASP A 329 -36.69 -16.50 6.03
C ASP A 329 -35.72 -16.95 7.16
N PHE A 330 -34.41 -16.91 6.94
CA PHE A 330 -33.41 -17.23 7.99
C PHE A 330 -33.14 -16.00 8.87
N ASP A 331 -33.64 -16.02 10.11
CA ASP A 331 -33.51 -14.91 11.07
C ASP A 331 -32.28 -15.05 11.96
N VAL A 332 -31.23 -14.29 11.62
CA VAL A 332 -29.95 -14.25 12.37
C VAL A 332 -30.13 -13.82 13.81
N SER A 333 -31.18 -13.07 14.17
CA SER A 333 -31.39 -12.65 15.57
C SER A 333 -31.76 -13.81 16.51
N GLN A 334 -32.16 -14.95 15.94
CA GLN A 334 -32.49 -16.16 16.69
C GLN A 334 -31.31 -17.11 16.85
N THR A 335 -30.24 -16.95 16.06
CA THR A 335 -29.04 -17.79 16.16
C THR A 335 -28.24 -17.44 17.41
N ASP A 336 -27.40 -18.36 17.85
CA ASP A 336 -26.48 -18.16 18.96
C ASP A 336 -25.28 -17.32 18.52
N HIS A 337 -25.15 -16.16 19.16
CA HIS A 337 -24.05 -15.21 18.99
C HIS A 337 -23.23 -15.08 20.26
N GLU A 338 -23.41 -15.96 21.26
CA GLU A 338 -22.96 -15.71 22.63
C GLU A 338 -21.47 -15.39 22.69
N ASP A 339 -20.52 -16.30 22.60
CA ASP A 339 -19.11 -15.93 22.78
C ASP A 339 -18.46 -15.25 21.55
N LEU A 340 -19.19 -14.46 20.76
CA LEU A 340 -18.59 -13.74 19.62
C LEU A 340 -17.81 -12.50 20.06
N MET A 341 -16.65 -12.30 19.46
CA MET A 341 -15.87 -11.07 19.57
C MET A 341 -15.51 -10.52 18.20
N LYS A 342 -15.63 -9.20 18.07
CA LYS A 342 -15.08 -8.44 16.94
C LYS A 342 -13.58 -8.27 17.15
N VAL A 343 -12.82 -8.62 16.12
CA VAL A 343 -11.37 -8.47 16.06
C VAL A 343 -10.96 -7.78 14.77
N VAL A 344 -9.76 -7.20 14.74
CA VAL A 344 -9.12 -6.73 13.51
C VAL A 344 -8.01 -7.71 13.14
N ILE A 345 -8.14 -8.39 12.00
CA ILE A 345 -7.14 -9.31 11.49
C ILE A 345 -6.14 -8.55 10.61
N LEU A 346 -4.86 -8.82 10.84
CA LEU A 346 -3.72 -8.22 10.18
C LEU A 346 -2.91 -9.32 9.48
N GLU A 347 -3.27 -9.65 8.24
CA GLU A 347 -2.50 -10.57 7.39
C GLU A 347 -1.31 -9.85 6.73
N ASN A 348 -0.26 -10.60 6.38
CA ASN A 348 0.80 -10.09 5.51
C ASN A 348 0.25 -9.70 4.14
N ASP A 349 0.72 -8.57 3.60
CA ASP A 349 0.44 -8.07 2.24
C ASP A 349 -1.03 -7.73 1.93
N ARG A 350 -1.92 -7.84 2.93
CA ARG A 350 -3.35 -7.54 2.82
C ARG A 350 -3.75 -6.38 3.73
N GLU A 351 -4.75 -5.64 3.29
CA GLU A 351 -5.41 -4.61 4.10
C GLU A 351 -6.03 -5.24 5.37
N PRO A 352 -6.01 -4.53 6.51
CA PRO A 352 -6.64 -5.00 7.73
C PRO A 352 -8.16 -5.09 7.56
N TYR A 353 -8.79 -6.06 8.22
CA TYR A 353 -10.24 -6.21 8.17
C TYR A 353 -10.84 -6.68 9.48
N GLN A 354 -12.10 -6.33 9.68
CA GLN A 354 -12.89 -6.83 10.81
C GLN A 354 -13.31 -8.28 10.58
N ALA A 355 -13.19 -9.10 11.62
CA ALA A 355 -13.82 -10.40 11.72
C ALA A 355 -14.62 -10.55 13.03
N GLU A 356 -15.62 -11.41 13.02
CA GLU A 356 -16.39 -11.89 14.16
C GLU A 356 -16.02 -13.35 14.38
N ILE A 357 -15.33 -13.62 15.48
CA ILE A 357 -14.85 -14.97 15.81
C ILE A 357 -15.39 -15.38 17.17
N ARG A 358 -15.54 -16.70 17.40
CA ARG A 358 -15.86 -17.20 18.74
C ARG A 358 -14.64 -17.00 19.65
N LYS A 359 -14.88 -16.64 20.91
CA LYS A 359 -13.90 -16.54 21.99
C LYS A 359 -13.50 -17.95 22.42
N ASP A 360 -12.72 -18.57 21.56
CA ASP A 360 -12.21 -19.93 21.70
C ASP A 360 -10.72 -19.94 21.33
N ILE A 361 -9.93 -20.67 22.12
CA ILE A 361 -8.48 -20.69 21.95
C ILE A 361 -8.07 -21.24 20.58
N HIS A 362 -8.78 -22.22 20.04
CA HIS A 362 -8.46 -22.80 18.73
C HIS A 362 -8.83 -21.85 17.60
N ALA A 363 -9.93 -21.11 17.71
CA ALA A 363 -10.26 -20.05 16.76
C ALA A 363 -9.15 -18.97 16.75
N MET A 364 -8.69 -18.52 17.92
CA MET A 364 -7.60 -17.53 18.03
C MET A 364 -6.27 -18.07 17.47
N GLN A 365 -5.89 -19.31 17.80
CA GLN A 365 -4.70 -19.97 17.29
C GLN A 365 -4.73 -20.17 15.77
N SER A 366 -5.92 -20.41 15.20
CA SER A 366 -6.08 -20.54 13.74
C SER A 366 -5.76 -19.24 12.99
N ILE A 367 -5.94 -18.07 13.63
CA ILE A 367 -5.61 -16.78 13.01
C ILE A 367 -4.09 -16.61 12.90
N VAL A 368 -3.36 -16.87 13.99
CA VAL A 368 -1.90 -16.63 14.05
C VAL A 368 -1.07 -17.81 13.53
N GLY A 369 -1.71 -18.96 13.28
CA GLY A 369 -1.05 -20.17 12.77
C GLY A 369 -0.16 -20.86 13.81
N GLY A 370 -0.56 -20.88 15.09
CA GLY A 370 0.26 -21.47 16.16
C GLY A 370 -0.23 -21.10 17.55
N LEU A 371 0.62 -21.31 18.57
CA LEU A 371 0.36 -20.82 19.93
C LEU A 371 0.32 -19.28 19.92
N ILE A 372 -0.51 -18.70 20.78
CA ILE A 372 -0.72 -17.24 20.83
C ILE A 372 0.14 -16.59 21.91
N GLU A 373 0.70 -15.43 21.60
CA GLU A 373 1.38 -14.55 22.55
C GLU A 373 0.78 -13.13 22.49
N PRO A 374 0.44 -12.53 23.65
CA PRO A 374 -0.11 -11.18 23.69
C PRO A 374 1.01 -10.11 23.62
N VAL A 375 0.79 -9.10 22.79
CA VAL A 375 1.57 -7.88 22.69
C VAL A 375 0.70 -6.71 23.13
N TYR A 376 1.01 -6.16 24.30
CA TYR A 376 0.34 -4.99 24.85
C TYR A 376 0.93 -3.72 24.23
N PHE A 377 0.09 -2.93 23.58
CA PHE A 377 0.52 -1.71 22.88
C PHE A 377 -0.36 -0.49 23.20
N GLU A 378 -1.61 -0.72 23.61
CA GLU A 378 -2.57 0.36 23.81
C GLU A 378 -2.42 1.02 25.19
N GLU A 379 -2.31 2.35 25.23
CA GLU A 379 -2.02 3.10 26.46
C GLU A 379 -3.12 2.94 27.53
N ASN A 380 -4.38 2.85 27.10
CA ASN A 380 -5.51 2.65 28.00
C ASN A 380 -5.60 1.22 28.54
N GLY A 381 -4.86 0.28 27.95
CA GLY A 381 -4.88 -1.14 28.32
C GLY A 381 -6.24 -1.81 28.09
N ASP A 382 -7.01 -1.31 27.12
CA ASP A 382 -8.33 -1.78 26.69
C ASP A 382 -8.31 -2.55 25.35
N ALA A 383 -7.12 -2.75 24.78
CA ALA A 383 -6.88 -3.59 23.60
C ALA A 383 -5.46 -4.16 23.61
N LEU A 384 -5.29 -5.29 22.94
CA LEU A 384 -3.99 -5.94 22.74
C LEU A 384 -3.93 -6.65 21.40
N CYS A 385 -2.73 -6.99 20.96
CA CYS A 385 -2.50 -7.77 19.75
C CYS A 385 -2.10 -9.20 20.13
N PHE A 386 -2.72 -10.21 19.54
CA PHE A 386 -2.24 -11.59 19.59
C PHE A 386 -1.45 -11.92 18.33
N CYS A 387 -0.30 -12.55 18.51
CA CYS A 387 0.58 -13.03 17.45
C CYS A 387 1.01 -14.47 17.74
N ASN A 388 1.75 -15.09 16.82
CA ASN A 388 2.27 -16.43 17.02
C ASN A 388 3.46 -16.43 17.98
N GLU A 389 3.43 -17.18 19.08
CA GLU A 389 4.53 -17.26 20.07
C GLU A 389 5.89 -17.61 19.42
N GLU A 390 5.89 -18.31 18.28
CA GLU A 390 7.09 -18.71 17.55
C GLU A 390 7.39 -17.82 16.33
N PHE A 391 6.81 -16.61 16.22
CA PHE A 391 6.97 -15.78 15.00
C PHE A 391 8.42 -15.42 14.65
N LEU A 392 9.34 -15.44 15.63
CA LEU A 392 10.79 -15.23 15.42
C LEU A 392 11.53 -16.49 14.96
N LEU A 393 10.91 -17.67 15.06
CA LEU A 393 11.53 -18.98 14.82
C LEU A 393 10.96 -19.69 13.59
N ASN A 394 9.80 -19.26 13.08
CA ASN A 394 9.02 -19.98 12.08
C ASN A 394 9.14 -19.40 10.64
N ASP A 395 10.18 -18.61 10.37
CA ASP A 395 10.45 -17.96 9.08
C ASP A 395 9.28 -17.10 8.54
N SER A 396 8.37 -16.64 9.42
CA SER A 396 7.25 -15.79 9.01
C SER A 396 7.75 -14.45 8.46
N ALA A 397 7.09 -13.96 7.40
CA ALA A 397 7.41 -12.66 6.82
C ALA A 397 7.06 -11.52 7.79
N PRO A 398 7.83 -10.41 7.79
CA PRO A 398 7.53 -9.26 8.64
C PRO A 398 6.18 -8.66 8.25
N ASN A 399 5.40 -8.29 9.27
CA ASN A 399 4.05 -7.78 9.12
C ASN A 399 3.97 -6.31 9.56
N ARG A 400 3.56 -6.00 10.79
CA ARG A 400 3.38 -4.61 11.26
C ARG A 400 4.20 -4.36 12.51
N VAL A 401 4.62 -3.12 12.69
CA VAL A 401 5.16 -2.65 13.98
C VAL A 401 3.99 -2.31 14.88
N ILE A 402 3.81 -3.06 15.96
CA ILE A 402 2.74 -2.88 16.94
C ILE A 402 3.39 -2.57 18.29
N GLY A 403 3.12 -1.37 18.82
CA GLY A 403 3.91 -0.83 19.92
C GLY A 403 5.38 -0.69 19.50
N ASN A 404 6.27 -1.43 20.17
CA ASN A 404 7.70 -1.44 19.86
C ASN A 404 8.16 -2.76 19.21
N THR A 405 7.23 -3.61 18.78
CA THR A 405 7.51 -4.96 18.29
C THR A 405 7.19 -5.04 16.80
N LEU A 406 8.16 -5.44 15.98
CA LEU A 406 7.88 -5.89 14.62
C LEU A 406 7.33 -7.31 14.68
N ILE A 407 6.03 -7.45 14.40
CA ILE A 407 5.36 -8.75 14.36
C ILE A 407 5.65 -9.41 13.03
N HIS A 408 5.94 -10.72 13.06
CA HIS A 408 6.05 -11.55 11.87
C HIS A 408 4.82 -12.47 11.76
N GLY A 409 4.36 -12.71 10.53
CA GLY A 409 3.17 -13.52 10.27
C GLY A 409 1.86 -12.80 10.59
N THR A 410 0.75 -13.51 10.40
CA THR A 410 -0.59 -12.98 10.69
C THR A 410 -0.78 -12.77 12.19
N CYS A 411 -1.37 -11.63 12.55
CA CYS A 411 -1.75 -11.30 13.91
C CYS A 411 -3.15 -10.69 13.94
N PHE A 412 -3.72 -10.50 15.13
CA PHE A 412 -5.01 -9.82 15.26
C PHE A 412 -5.09 -8.99 16.53
N ILE A 413 -5.92 -7.96 16.49
CA ILE A 413 -6.20 -7.08 17.63
C ILE A 413 -7.59 -7.42 18.16
N CYS A 414 -7.70 -7.55 19.49
CA CYS A 414 -8.96 -7.69 20.21
C CYS A 414 -9.04 -6.70 21.38
N GLY A 415 -10.22 -6.58 21.98
CA GLY A 415 -10.37 -5.86 23.23
C GLY A 415 -9.67 -6.60 24.38
N ASP A 416 -9.19 -5.85 25.36
CA ASP A 416 -8.63 -6.37 26.60
C ASP A 416 -9.51 -5.91 27.77
N GLY A 417 -10.09 -6.86 28.49
CA GLY A 417 -11.08 -6.60 29.52
C GLY A 417 -10.93 -7.54 30.71
N TYR A 418 -12.03 -7.74 31.43
CA TYR A 418 -12.09 -8.66 32.56
C TYR A 418 -13.28 -9.58 32.40
N ASN A 419 -13.11 -10.85 32.76
CA ASN A 419 -14.22 -11.80 32.85
C ASN A 419 -15.02 -11.62 34.15
N ASP A 420 -16.09 -12.40 34.33
CA ASP A 420 -16.95 -12.36 35.51
C ASP A 420 -16.21 -12.69 36.82
N GLU A 421 -15.05 -13.35 36.74
CA GLU A 421 -14.18 -13.69 37.87
C GLU A 421 -13.18 -12.56 38.20
N GLY A 422 -13.16 -11.48 37.40
CA GLY A 422 -12.26 -10.36 37.57
C GLY A 422 -10.83 -10.63 37.08
N GLU A 423 -10.63 -11.69 36.28
CA GLU A 423 -9.36 -11.99 35.63
C GLU A 423 -9.31 -11.31 34.25
N ARG A 424 -8.10 -10.90 33.81
CA ARG A 424 -7.95 -10.31 32.48
C ARG A 424 -8.32 -11.32 31.40
N ASP A 425 -9.08 -10.87 30.43
CA ASP A 425 -9.54 -11.73 29.35
C ASP A 425 -9.82 -10.92 28.08
N SER A 426 -9.66 -11.58 26.94
CA SER A 426 -10.01 -11.04 25.64
C SER A 426 -11.50 -10.70 25.55
N CYS A 427 -11.83 -9.61 24.88
CA CYS A 427 -13.20 -9.18 24.65
C CYS A 427 -13.39 -8.57 23.26
N THR A 428 -14.65 -8.29 22.93
CA THR A 428 -15.04 -7.71 21.65
C THR A 428 -14.57 -6.27 21.53
N LEU A 429 -14.02 -5.91 20.37
CA LEU A 429 -13.75 -4.50 20.03
C LEU A 429 -15.05 -3.73 19.82
N THR A 430 -15.04 -2.45 20.19
CA THR A 430 -16.08 -1.50 19.76
C THR A 430 -15.89 -1.14 18.29
N ASP A 431 -16.94 -0.62 17.64
CA ASP A 431 -16.84 -0.17 16.23
C ASP A 431 -15.81 0.96 16.08
N GLU A 432 -15.73 1.87 17.07
CA GLU A 432 -14.71 2.95 17.09
C GLU A 432 -13.29 2.39 17.21
N GLN A 433 -13.08 1.33 18.00
CA GLN A 433 -11.78 0.68 18.11
C GLN A 433 -11.41 -0.07 16.82
N VAL A 434 -12.38 -0.74 16.17
CA VAL A 434 -12.16 -1.38 14.86
C VAL A 434 -11.68 -0.35 13.83
N ASP A 435 -12.39 0.77 13.71
CA ASP A 435 -12.03 1.86 12.79
C ASP A 435 -10.64 2.44 13.12
N LYS A 436 -10.36 2.67 14.41
CA LYS A 436 -9.06 3.14 14.90
C LYS A 436 -7.93 2.20 14.45
N TYR A 437 -8.05 0.90 14.71
CA TYR A 437 -6.97 -0.04 14.45
C TYR A 437 -6.80 -0.37 12.96
N ILE A 438 -7.86 -0.33 12.16
CA ILE A 438 -7.76 -0.39 10.69
C ILE A 438 -6.95 0.80 10.15
N GLN A 439 -7.19 2.01 10.66
CA GLN A 439 -6.45 3.20 10.22
C GLN A 439 -5.02 3.25 10.74
N MET A 440 -4.78 2.76 11.95
CA MET A 440 -3.47 2.74 12.59
C MET A 440 -2.51 1.75 11.92
N PHE A 441 -3.03 0.66 11.33
CA PHE A 441 -2.24 -0.43 10.77
C PHE A 441 -2.60 -0.74 9.30
N PRO A 442 -2.51 0.26 8.39
CA PRO A 442 -3.09 0.18 7.05
C PRO A 442 -2.44 -0.89 6.17
N GLN A 443 -1.13 -1.13 6.32
CA GLN A 443 -0.44 -2.13 5.54
C GLN A 443 0.76 -2.76 6.26
N SER A 444 1.16 -3.97 5.86
CA SER A 444 2.40 -4.58 6.32
C SER A 444 3.64 -3.80 5.85
N VAL A 445 4.77 -3.96 6.53
CA VAL A 445 6.07 -3.50 6.07
C VAL A 445 6.47 -4.25 4.80
N ILE A 446 7.22 -3.57 3.93
CA ILE A 446 7.79 -4.20 2.75
C ILE A 446 9.17 -4.71 3.13
N GLU A 447 9.44 -5.98 2.81
CA GLU A 447 10.79 -6.49 2.79
C GLU A 447 11.44 -6.12 1.45
N ILE A 448 12.26 -5.07 1.48
CA ILE A 448 12.99 -4.58 0.31
C ILE A 448 14.29 -5.36 0.22
N SER A 449 14.58 -5.93 -0.95
CA SER A 449 15.82 -6.67 -1.13
C SER A 449 17.03 -5.73 -0.99
N PRO A 450 18.21 -6.22 -0.56
CA PRO A 450 19.40 -5.39 -0.48
C PRO A 450 19.75 -4.70 -1.81
N GLU A 451 19.43 -5.30 -2.95
CA GLU A 451 19.66 -4.72 -4.28
C GLU A 451 18.77 -3.50 -4.55
N GLU A 452 17.54 -3.49 -4.04
CA GLU A 452 16.63 -2.34 -4.04
C GLU A 452 16.97 -1.34 -2.92
N ASP A 453 17.59 -1.81 -1.83
CA ASP A 453 17.98 -1.00 -0.66
C ASP A 453 19.31 -0.24 -0.86
N ILE A 454 20.13 -0.57 -1.87
CA ILE A 454 21.36 0.19 -2.19
C ILE A 454 21.05 1.67 -2.50
N GLY A 455 19.82 1.98 -2.96
CA GLY A 455 19.32 3.36 -3.08
C GLY A 455 18.91 4.03 -1.77
N MET A 456 18.78 3.26 -0.67
CA MET A 456 18.53 3.75 0.70
C MET A 456 19.80 3.83 1.57
N THR A 457 20.80 2.96 1.36
CA THR A 457 21.95 2.82 2.29
C THR A 457 23.01 3.93 2.20
N MET A 458 22.86 4.93 1.32
CA MET A 458 23.82 6.04 1.21
C MET A 458 23.53 7.22 2.17
N ILE A 459 22.46 7.14 2.96
CA ILE A 459 22.12 8.15 3.99
C ILE A 459 21.93 7.44 5.34
N CYS A 460 23.00 6.90 5.92
CA CYS A 460 23.12 6.59 7.35
C CYS A 460 24.53 6.05 7.66
N PHE A 461 25.48 6.95 7.96
CA PHE A 461 26.52 6.74 8.98
C PHE A 461 26.84 8.07 9.66
#